data_AF-A0A7C8CZQ5-F1
#
_entry.id   AF-A0A7C8CZQ5-F1
#
_cell.length_a   1.000
_cell.length_b   1.000
_cell.length_c   1.000
_cell.angle_alpha   90.00
_cell.angle_beta   90.00
_cell.angle_gamma   90.00
#
_symmetry.space_group_name_H-M   'P 1'
#
loop_
_entity.id
_entity.type
_entity.pdbx_description
1 polymer ?
#
loop_
_entity_poly.entity_id
_entity_poly.type
_entity_poly.pdbx_seq_one_letter_code
_entity_poly.pdbx_strand_id
1 'polypeptide(L)'
;MSELRAACTISCGLLVVPLRDFLGLRRTQDINFANPLHRIPAANAFPEVPFITPQFGTGFFREVLMAGTQCGNIHLDTSSSNSWMCVQASEIRLADVF
;
A
#
# COMPACT_ATOMS: atom_id res chain seq x y z
N MET A 1 -0.02 33.45 -4.02
CA MET A 1 0.59 32.14 -4.38
C MET A 1 -0.46 31.09 -4.09
N SER A 2 -1.02 30.42 -5.11
CA SER A 2 -1.95 29.32 -4.87
C SER A 2 -1.17 28.13 -4.34
N GLU A 3 -1.46 27.69 -3.12
CA GLU A 3 -0.89 26.46 -2.58
C GLU A 3 -1.30 25.28 -3.47
N LEU A 4 -0.32 24.65 -4.12
CA LEU A 4 -0.53 23.40 -4.83
C LEU A 4 -0.81 22.31 -3.79
N ARG A 5 -2.07 21.92 -3.64
CA ARG A 5 -2.47 20.75 -2.86
C ARG A 5 -2.05 19.48 -3.60
N ALA A 6 -0.83 19.03 -3.34
CA ALA A 6 -0.30 17.79 -3.91
C ALA A 6 -0.63 16.59 -3.01
N ALA A 7 -1.04 15.48 -3.62
CA ALA A 7 -1.17 14.20 -2.95
C ALA A 7 0.09 13.35 -3.17
N CYS A 8 0.52 12.63 -2.14
CA CYS A 8 1.67 11.74 -2.20
C CYS A 8 1.20 10.29 -2.31
N THR A 9 1.27 9.72 -3.50
CA THR A 9 1.04 8.28 -3.69
C THR A 9 2.33 7.52 -3.41
N ILE A 10 2.28 6.62 -2.44
CA ILE A 10 3.42 5.76 -2.08
C ILE A 10 3.00 4.32 -2.30
N SER A 11 3.63 3.68 -3.29
CA SER A 11 3.49 2.25 -3.56
C SER A 11 4.47 1.47 -2.71
N CYS A 12 3.94 0.71 -1.75
CA CYS A 12 4.69 -0.23 -0.92
C CYS A 12 3.96 -1.57 -0.91
N GLY A 13 4.67 -2.66 -0.62
CA GLY A 13 4.14 -4.02 -0.64
C GLY A 13 4.91 -4.97 -1.56
N LEU A 14 4.27 -6.07 -1.93
CA LEU A 14 4.84 -7.11 -2.78
C LEU A 14 4.98 -6.62 -4.22
N LEU A 15 6.20 -6.28 -4.60
CA LEU A 15 6.50 -5.84 -5.96
C LEU A 15 6.62 -7.03 -6.91
N VAL A 16 5.76 -7.05 -7.92
CA VAL A 16 5.87 -7.97 -9.06
C VAL A 16 6.46 -7.22 -10.24
N VAL A 17 7.51 -7.79 -10.85
CA VAL A 17 8.14 -7.24 -12.05
C VAL A 17 8.04 -8.31 -13.15
N PRO A 18 6.97 -8.29 -13.98
CA PRO A 18 6.68 -9.37 -14.93
C PRO A 18 7.85 -9.68 -15.88
N LEU A 19 8.63 -8.66 -16.26
CA LEU A 19 9.81 -8.83 -17.10
C LEU A 19 10.90 -9.68 -16.42
N ARG A 20 11.09 -9.56 -15.10
CA ARG A 20 12.07 -10.40 -14.37
C ARG A 20 11.60 -11.84 -14.30
N ASP A 21 10.31 -12.04 -14.04
CA ASP A 21 9.72 -13.37 -13.99
C ASP A 21 9.81 -14.04 -15.38
N PHE A 22 9.52 -13.30 -16.46
CA PHE A 22 9.69 -13.76 -17.84
C PHE A 22 11.12 -14.15 -18.18
N LEU A 23 12.11 -13.40 -17.70
CA LEU A 23 13.54 -13.67 -17.93
C LEU A 23 14.13 -14.69 -16.94
N GLY A 24 13.33 -15.27 -16.02
CA GLY A 24 13.83 -16.19 -14.99
C GLY A 24 14.81 -15.55 -14.00
N LEU A 25 14.80 -14.23 -13.87
CA LEU A 25 15.71 -13.49 -13.00
C LEU A 25 15.22 -13.55 -11.55
N ARG A 26 16.15 -13.74 -10.61
CA ARG A 26 15.84 -13.68 -9.18
C ARG A 26 15.22 -12.34 -8.80
N ARG A 27 14.24 -12.36 -7.89
CA ARG A 27 13.74 -11.15 -7.24
C ARG A 27 14.81 -10.64 -6.26
N THR A 28 15.12 -9.34 -6.32
CA THR A 28 16.15 -8.68 -5.50
C THR A 28 15.56 -7.67 -4.52
N GLN A 29 14.24 -7.51 -4.52
CA GLN A 29 13.53 -6.60 -3.63
C GLN A 29 13.57 -7.17 -2.21
N ASP A 30 14.01 -6.34 -1.26
CA ASP A 30 13.96 -6.67 0.15
C ASP A 30 12.58 -6.30 0.72
N ILE A 31 11.87 -7.31 1.21
CA ILE A 31 10.53 -7.19 1.77
C ILE A 31 10.48 -6.34 3.05
N ASN A 32 11.60 -6.15 3.74
CA ASN A 32 11.65 -5.29 4.93
C ASN A 32 11.30 -3.84 4.60
N PHE A 33 11.54 -3.37 3.37
CA PHE A 33 11.16 -2.02 2.93
C PHE A 33 9.72 -1.92 2.42
N ALA A 34 8.97 -3.03 2.44
CA ALA A 34 7.60 -3.07 1.91
C ALA A 34 6.52 -2.71 2.94
N ASN A 35 6.85 -2.67 4.24
CA ASN A 35 5.86 -2.49 5.31
C ASN A 35 5.24 -1.07 5.30
N PRO A 36 3.90 -0.92 5.16
CA PRO A 36 3.22 0.38 5.17
C PRO A 36 3.37 1.17 6.47
N LEU A 37 3.64 0.52 7.61
CA LEU A 37 3.84 1.20 8.90
C LEU A 37 5.03 2.16 8.86
N HIS A 38 6.01 1.94 7.99
CA HIS A 38 7.16 2.82 7.82
C HIS A 38 6.78 4.23 7.30
N ARG A 39 5.52 4.44 6.91
CA ARG A 39 5.00 5.75 6.47
C ARG A 39 4.60 6.66 7.63
N ILE A 40 4.32 6.10 8.81
CA ILE A 40 3.82 6.87 9.98
C ILE A 40 4.72 8.08 10.31
N PRO A 41 6.06 7.97 10.33
CA PRO A 41 6.91 9.13 10.60
C PRO A 41 6.74 10.26 9.58
N ALA A 42 6.65 9.93 8.28
CA ALA A 42 6.43 10.91 7.22
C ALA A 42 5.02 11.53 7.30
N ALA A 43 4.00 10.71 7.56
CA ALA A 43 2.63 11.16 7.72
C ALA A 43 2.47 12.16 8.88
N ASN A 44 3.14 11.91 10.01
CA ASN A 44 3.17 12.83 11.15
C ASN A 44 3.97 14.11 10.87
N ALA A 45 5.05 14.03 10.08
CA ALA A 45 5.85 15.19 9.71
C ALA A 45 5.13 16.14 8.74
N PHE A 46 4.19 15.61 7.94
CA PHE A 46 3.46 16.36 6.92
C PHE A 46 1.94 16.13 7.03
N PRO A 47 1.29 16.61 8.11
CA PRO A 47 -0.12 16.31 8.38
C PRO A 47 -1.09 16.83 7.30
N GLU A 48 -0.71 17.91 6.59
CA GLU A 48 -1.50 18.50 5.50
C GLU A 48 -1.38 17.74 4.17
N VAL A 49 -0.44 16.80 4.06
CA VAL A 49 -0.21 16.03 2.83
C VAL A 49 -1.03 14.72 2.90
N PRO A 50 -1.93 14.47 1.94
CA PRO A 50 -2.61 13.19 1.85
C PRO A 50 -1.66 12.13 1.27
N PHE A 51 -1.43 11.07 2.05
CA PHE A 51 -0.59 9.93 1.72
C PHE A 51 -1.45 8.77 1.23
N ILE A 52 -1.47 8.52 -0.07
CA ILE A 52 -2.30 7.49 -0.69
C ILE A 52 -1.51 6.18 -0.80
N THR A 53 -2.10 5.08 -0.34
CA THR A 53 -1.56 3.72 -0.48
C THR A 53 -2.40 2.96 -1.51
N PRO A 54 -1.84 2.58 -2.66
CA PRO A 54 -2.59 1.83 -3.66
C PRO A 54 -2.81 0.39 -3.24
N GLN A 55 -3.81 -0.25 -3.88
CA GLN A 55 -4.06 -1.70 -3.82
C GLN A 55 -4.13 -2.24 -2.38
N PHE A 56 -4.72 -1.48 -1.46
CA PHE A 56 -4.85 -1.92 -0.06
C PHE A 56 -3.52 -2.37 0.58
N GLY A 57 -2.40 -1.74 0.22
CA GLY A 57 -1.08 -2.07 0.78
C GLY A 57 -0.43 -3.33 0.22
N THR A 58 -0.96 -3.90 -0.88
CA THR A 58 -0.33 -4.94 -1.72
C THR A 58 0.42 -6.02 -0.92
N GLY A 59 -0.27 -6.75 -0.06
CA GLY A 59 0.39 -7.77 0.78
C GLY A 59 0.31 -7.51 2.28
N PHE A 60 0.06 -6.26 2.66
CA PHE A 60 0.12 -5.79 4.05
C PHE A 60 -1.18 -5.08 4.45
N PHE A 61 -2.32 -5.74 4.20
CA PHE A 61 -3.63 -5.13 4.38
C PHE A 61 -3.89 -4.72 5.83
N ARG A 62 -3.50 -5.58 6.78
CA ARG A 62 -3.66 -5.29 8.21
C ARG A 62 -2.81 -4.08 8.62
N GLU A 63 -1.56 -4.04 8.20
CA GLU A 63 -0.60 -2.99 8.54
C GLU A 63 -1.02 -1.64 7.97
N VAL A 64 -1.54 -1.60 6.74
CA VAL A 64 -2.00 -0.34 6.15
C VAL A 64 -3.26 0.20 6.85
N LEU A 65 -4.15 -0.69 7.33
CA LEU A 65 -5.28 -0.28 8.16
C LEU A 65 -4.82 0.27 9.52
N MET A 66 -3.82 -0.35 10.15
CA MET A 66 -3.20 0.18 11.36
C MET A 66 -2.59 1.57 11.12
N ALA A 67 -1.87 1.76 10.02
CA ALA A 67 -1.28 3.05 9.65
C ALA A 67 -2.37 4.14 9.44
N GLY A 68 -3.44 3.83 8.71
CA GLY A 68 -4.58 4.74 8.50
C GLY A 68 -5.33 5.06 9.79
N THR A 69 -5.42 4.10 10.71
CA THR A 69 -6.00 4.33 12.04
C THR A 69 -5.13 5.27 12.88
N GLN A 70 -3.80 5.16 12.75
CA GLN A 70 -2.84 5.97 13.49
C GLN A 70 -2.70 7.40 12.93
N CYS A 71 -2.79 7.58 11.61
CA CYS A 71 -2.58 8.85 10.92
C CYS A 71 -3.73 9.12 9.95
N GLY A 72 -4.57 10.13 10.25
CA GLY A 72 -5.77 10.45 9.47
C GLY A 72 -5.52 10.99 8.05
N ASN A 73 -4.28 11.35 7.72
CA ASN A 73 -3.84 11.74 6.38
C ASN A 73 -3.31 10.56 5.55
N ILE A 74 -3.40 9.32 6.05
CA ILE A 74 -3.12 8.11 5.26
C ILE A 74 -4.43 7.59 4.68
N HIS A 75 -4.47 7.47 3.35
CA HIS A 75 -5.63 7.02 2.60
C HIS A 75 -5.31 5.76 1.80
N LEU A 76 -6.35 5.02 1.45
CA LEU A 76 -6.27 3.80 0.66
C LEU A 76 -6.91 4.03 -0.70
N ASP A 77 -6.27 3.52 -1.75
CA ASP A 77 -6.84 3.43 -3.08
C ASP A 77 -7.11 1.96 -3.43
N THR A 78 -8.26 1.72 -4.04
CA THR A 78 -8.76 0.40 -4.44
C THR A 78 -8.47 0.10 -5.91
N SER A 79 -7.92 1.05 -6.68
CA SER A 79 -7.62 0.86 -8.10
C SER A 79 -6.42 -0.07 -8.27
N SER A 80 -6.60 -1.26 -8.86
CA SER A 80 -5.53 -2.26 -9.15
C SER A 80 -6.07 -3.59 -9.73
N SER A 81 -5.15 -4.51 -10.08
CA SER A 81 -5.36 -5.94 -10.31
C SER A 81 -5.89 -6.73 -9.09
N ASN A 82 -6.05 -6.09 -7.92
CA ASN A 82 -6.53 -6.71 -6.67
C ASN A 82 -5.67 -7.88 -6.14
N SER A 83 -4.40 -7.96 -6.51
CA SER A 83 -3.51 -9.05 -6.04
C SER A 83 -3.23 -9.04 -4.53
N TRP A 84 -3.68 -8.02 -3.80
CA TRP A 84 -3.63 -7.97 -2.33
C TRP A 84 -4.50 -9.06 -1.67
N MET A 85 -5.50 -9.58 -2.41
CA MET A 85 -6.36 -10.67 -1.92
C MET A 85 -5.60 -12.00 -1.86
N CYS A 86 -4.57 -12.20 -2.69
CA CYS A 86 -3.82 -13.46 -2.76
C CYS A 86 -3.02 -13.79 -1.49
N VAL A 87 -2.82 -12.82 -0.61
CA VAL A 87 -2.08 -12.99 0.65
C VAL A 87 -2.98 -13.07 1.87
N GLN A 88 -4.30 -12.97 1.69
CA GLN A 88 -5.24 -13.05 2.80
C GLN A 88 -5.28 -14.50 3.33
N ALA A 89 -5.53 -14.63 4.63
CA ALA A 89 -5.54 -15.94 5.30
C ALA A 89 -6.65 -16.87 4.75
N SER A 90 -7.71 -16.29 4.20
CA SER A 90 -8.80 -16.99 3.54
C SER A 90 -9.25 -16.21 2.31
N GLU A 91 -9.95 -16.89 1.41
CA GLU A 91 -10.69 -16.22 0.36
C GLU A 91 -11.74 -15.29 1.00
N ILE A 92 -11.83 -14.06 0.48
CA ILE A 92 -12.79 -13.06 0.95
C ILE A 92 -13.72 -12.75 -0.22
N ARG A 93 -15.02 -13.04 -0.06
CA ARG A 93 -16.05 -12.66 -1.03
C ARG A 93 -16.87 -11.52 -0.45
N LEU A 94 -17.48 -10.71 -1.31
CA LEU A 94 -18.37 -9.62 -0.87
C LEU A 94 -19.49 -10.11 0.05
N ALA A 95 -20.07 -11.29 -0.26
CA ALA A 95 -21.12 -11.92 0.55
C ALA A 95 -20.65 -12.42 1.93
N ASP A 96 -19.33 -12.47 2.18
CA ASP A 96 -18.79 -12.82 3.49
C ASP A 96 -18.60 -11.57 4.38
N VAL A 97 -18.78 -10.36 3.82
CA VAL A 97 -18.53 -9.07 4.47
C VAL A 97 -19.82 -8.23 4.65
N PHE A 98 -20.78 -8.36 3.72
CA PHE A 98 -22.07 -7.66 3.72
C PHE A 98 -23.23 -8.65 3.70
#